data_AF-A0A521XI83-F1
#
_entry.id   AF-A0A521XI83-F1
#
_cell.length_a   1.000
_cell.length_b   1.000
_cell.length_c   1.000
_cell.angle_alpha   90.00
_cell.angle_beta   90.00
_cell.angle_gamma   90.00
#
_symmetry.space_group_name_H-M   'P 1'
#
loop_
_entity.id
_entity.type
_entity.pdbx_description
1 polymer ?
#
loop_
_entity_poly.entity_id
_entity_poly.type
_entity_poly.pdbx_seq_one_letter_code
_entity_poly.pdbx_strand_id
1 'polypeptide(L)'
;MLANRNFFLLLMAQLVSQSAQNAILFTLLVIVTKLTRGSTYTSILVLSFVIPSVVFGVFSGVLVDLWSKRLLLIYANVARLLLAVAFLFSRDHVGLLILISIFFATASQIFGTTDAVTVPSVVPKHQLMAANSMFSMAVTGSQLIGMIFLAPILLPTLGEAWLFFIAAAMFGVSVACAYLMGPIHHEDDVAPDRQWPTFDAFRDAAGDYAQTMRKLARDRVSALAL
;
A
#
# COMPACT_ATOMS: atom_id res chain seq x y z
N MET A 1 -7.77 11.03 -21.14
CA MET A 1 -6.90 10.50 -20.06
C MET A 1 -6.60 11.57 -19.01
N LEU A 2 -5.89 12.67 -19.31
CA LEU A 2 -5.71 13.81 -18.37
C LEU A 2 -6.96 14.66 -18.12
N ALA A 3 -8.00 14.52 -18.96
CA ALA A 3 -9.23 15.32 -18.86
C ALA A 3 -10.13 14.94 -17.67
N ASN A 4 -9.96 13.76 -17.06
CA ASN A 4 -10.68 13.43 -15.84
C ASN A 4 -9.92 13.94 -14.62
N ARG A 5 -10.36 15.07 -14.09
CA ARG A 5 -9.81 15.71 -12.89
C ARG A 5 -9.64 14.73 -11.73
N ASN A 6 -10.55 13.77 -11.57
CA ASN A 6 -10.49 12.77 -10.50
C ASN A 6 -9.30 11.81 -10.69
N PHE A 7 -9.04 11.34 -11.92
CA PHE A 7 -7.89 10.47 -12.19
C PHE A 7 -6.57 11.19 -11.96
N PHE A 8 -6.46 12.47 -12.37
CA PHE A 8 -5.25 13.26 -12.12
C PHE A 8 -5.03 13.50 -10.62
N LEU A 9 -6.07 13.83 -9.86
CA LEU A 9 -5.99 13.99 -8.41
C LEU A 9 -5.56 12.69 -7.71
N LEU A 10 -6.11 11.54 -8.14
CA LEU A 10 -5.70 10.23 -7.65
C LEU A 10 -4.22 9.95 -7.96
N LEU A 11 -3.78 10.25 -9.18
CA LEU A 11 -2.39 10.04 -9.60
C LEU A 11 -1.43 10.91 -8.77
N MET A 12 -1.78 12.17 -8.50
CA MET A 12 -0.98 13.05 -7.64
C MET A 12 -0.97 12.56 -6.19
N ALA A 13 -2.14 12.15 -5.67
CA ALA A 13 -2.26 11.61 -4.32
C ALA A 13 -1.37 10.37 -4.13
N GLN A 14 -1.39 9.45 -5.10
CA GLN A 14 -0.56 8.24 -5.15
C GLN A 14 0.92 8.60 -5.25
N LEU A 15 1.32 9.48 -6.17
CA LEU A 15 2.73 9.86 -6.35
C LEU A 15 3.33 10.41 -5.05
N VAL A 16 2.63 11.34 -4.42
CA VAL A 16 3.12 12.03 -3.23
C VAL A 16 3.11 11.09 -2.02
N SER A 17 2.02 10.35 -1.77
CA SER A 17 1.94 9.44 -0.63
C SER A 17 2.93 8.29 -0.74
N GLN A 18 3.10 7.73 -1.94
CA GLN A 18 3.97 6.59 -2.17
C GLN A 18 5.44 6.98 -2.06
N SER A 19 5.84 8.16 -2.55
CA SER A 19 7.19 8.67 -2.32
C SER A 19 7.49 8.86 -0.84
N ALA A 20 6.56 9.44 -0.07
CA ALA A 20 6.71 9.61 1.37
C ALA A 20 6.86 8.26 2.09
N GLN A 21 6.02 7.27 1.76
CA GLN A 21 6.06 5.93 2.33
C GLN A 21 7.43 5.25 2.11
N ASN A 22 7.97 5.31 0.89
CA ASN A 22 9.25 4.70 0.58
C ASN A 22 10.43 5.44 1.22
N ALA A 23 10.34 6.77 1.34
CA ALA A 23 11.35 7.56 2.05
C ALA A 23 11.36 7.23 3.56
N ILE A 24 10.19 7.05 4.18
CA ILE A 24 10.06 6.61 5.57
C ILE A 24 10.69 5.22 5.76
N LEU A 25 10.37 4.26 4.88
CA LEU A 25 10.93 2.90 4.98
C LEU A 25 12.46 2.94 4.97
N PHE A 26 13.06 3.66 4.01
CA PHE A 26 14.51 3.82 3.94
C PHE A 26 15.08 4.48 5.19
N THR A 27 14.43 5.52 5.68
CA THR A 27 14.85 6.24 6.88
C THR A 27 14.83 5.35 8.11
N LEU A 28 13.78 4.58 8.30
CA LEU A 28 13.68 3.63 9.42
C LEU A 28 14.76 2.56 9.33
N LEU A 29 15.08 2.05 8.12
CA LEU A 29 16.19 1.11 7.93
C LEU A 29 17.52 1.73 8.38
N VAL A 30 17.78 2.99 8.01
CA VAL A 30 18.99 3.71 8.42
C VAL A 30 19.03 3.93 9.94
N ILE A 31 17.94 4.38 10.55
CA ILE A 31 17.84 4.64 11.99
C ILE A 31 18.08 3.38 12.81
N VAL A 32 17.35 2.30 12.50
CA VAL A 32 17.46 1.02 13.22
C VAL A 32 18.86 0.43 13.05
N THR A 33 19.46 0.53 11.86
CA THR A 33 20.82 0.06 11.63
C THR A 33 21.85 0.88 12.43
N LYS A 34 21.69 2.21 12.52
CA LYS A 34 22.58 3.07 13.33
C LYS A 34 22.47 2.77 14.82
N LEU A 35 21.26 2.60 15.34
CA LEU A 35 20.99 2.38 16.77
C LEU A 35 21.48 1.01 17.23
N THR A 36 21.26 -0.03 16.43
CA THR A 36 21.51 -1.40 16.88
C THR A 36 22.82 -2.00 16.37
N ARG A 37 23.49 -1.36 15.39
CA ARG A 37 24.75 -1.81 14.76
C ARG A 37 24.74 -3.25 14.22
N GLY A 38 23.57 -3.88 14.09
CA GLY A 38 23.42 -5.29 13.73
C GLY A 38 22.20 -5.53 12.83
N SER A 39 22.30 -6.51 11.93
CA SER A 39 21.29 -6.80 10.89
C SER A 39 19.97 -7.37 11.43
N THR A 40 19.97 -7.95 12.62
CA THR A 40 18.79 -8.63 13.20
C THR A 40 17.59 -7.70 13.36
N TYR A 41 17.79 -6.49 13.90
CA TYR A 41 16.69 -5.55 14.13
C TYR A 41 16.18 -4.92 12.84
N THR A 42 17.06 -4.74 11.86
CA THR A 42 16.68 -4.31 10.51
C THR A 42 15.79 -5.37 9.84
N SER A 43 16.12 -6.66 10.00
CA SER A 43 15.24 -7.75 9.53
C SER A 43 13.90 -7.78 10.25
N ILE A 44 13.88 -7.56 11.58
CA ILE A 44 12.62 -7.48 12.36
C ILE A 44 11.76 -6.30 11.88
N LEU A 45 12.38 -5.14 11.60
CA LEU A 45 11.68 -3.98 11.05
C LEU A 45 11.05 -4.33 9.69
N VAL A 46 11.80 -4.96 8.77
CA VAL A 46 11.26 -5.38 7.47
C VAL A 46 10.10 -6.37 7.64
N LEU A 47 10.24 -7.36 8.53
CA LEU A 47 9.16 -8.29 8.84
C LEU A 47 7.92 -7.59 9.40
N SER A 48 8.12 -6.50 10.15
CA SER A 48 7.04 -5.68 10.69
C SER A 48 6.30 -4.88 9.60
N PHE A 49 6.89 -4.71 8.42
CA PHE A 49 6.18 -4.20 7.23
C PHE A 49 5.51 -5.32 6.43
N VAL A 50 6.18 -6.47 6.29
CA VAL A 50 5.70 -7.58 5.45
C VAL A 50 4.51 -8.29 6.09
N ILE A 51 4.60 -8.68 7.37
CA ILE A 51 3.57 -9.47 8.05
C ILE A 51 2.22 -8.75 8.02
N PRO A 52 2.12 -7.46 8.42
CA PRO A 52 0.84 -6.77 8.38
C PRO A 52 0.34 -6.60 6.95
N SER A 53 1.21 -6.33 5.98
CA SER A 53 0.80 -6.19 4.57
C SER A 53 0.17 -7.48 4.02
N VAL A 54 0.71 -8.65 4.40
CA VAL A 54 0.15 -9.96 3.99
C VAL A 54 -1.15 -10.27 4.72
N VAL A 55 -1.17 -10.13 6.05
CA VAL A 55 -2.33 -10.48 6.88
C VAL A 55 -3.50 -9.53 6.57
N PHE A 56 -3.25 -8.22 6.59
CA PHE A 56 -4.27 -7.22 6.36
C PHE A 56 -4.55 -6.96 4.88
N GLY A 57 -3.77 -7.51 3.95
CA GLY A 57 -4.04 -7.39 2.51
C GLY A 57 -5.36 -8.06 2.10
N VAL A 58 -5.71 -9.19 2.73
CA VAL A 58 -7.00 -9.87 2.51
C VAL A 58 -8.15 -9.04 3.11
N PHE A 59 -7.98 -8.58 4.36
CA PHE A 59 -8.98 -7.78 5.04
C PHE A 59 -9.20 -6.42 4.39
N SER A 60 -8.15 -5.80 3.85
CA SER A 60 -8.27 -4.50 3.22
C SER A 60 -9.13 -4.56 1.98
N GLY A 61 -9.04 -5.64 1.18
CA GLY A 61 -9.94 -5.89 0.05
C GLY A 61 -11.41 -5.86 0.44
N VAL A 62 -11.78 -6.62 1.48
CA VAL A 62 -13.16 -6.61 2.02
C VAL A 62 -13.57 -5.23 2.51
N LEU A 63 -12.64 -4.50 3.14
CA LEU A 63 -12.92 -3.15 3.63
C LEU A 63 -13.23 -2.17 2.49
N VAL A 64 -12.55 -2.29 1.34
CA VAL A 64 -12.79 -1.44 0.17
C VAL A 64 -14.13 -1.73 -0.52
N ASP A 65 -14.62 -2.95 -0.39
CA ASP A 65 -15.93 -3.32 -0.91
C ASP A 65 -17.07 -2.77 -0.03
N LEU A 66 -16.82 -2.60 1.28
CA LEU A 66 -17.83 -2.17 2.25
C LEU A 66 -17.90 -0.65 2.46
N TRP A 67 -16.79 0.05 2.25
CA TRP A 67 -16.68 1.48 2.54
C TRP A 67 -16.49 2.30 1.26
N SER A 68 -16.92 3.55 1.29
CA SER A 68 -16.65 4.44 0.17
C SER A 68 -15.13 4.60 -0.01
N LYS A 69 -14.66 4.36 -1.25
CA LYS A 69 -13.24 4.41 -1.62
C LYS A 69 -12.60 5.73 -1.22
N ARG A 70 -13.30 6.84 -1.45
CA ARG A 70 -12.87 8.19 -1.06
C ARG A 70 -12.59 8.31 0.44
N LEU A 71 -13.48 7.82 1.30
CA LEU A 71 -13.28 7.89 2.76
C LEU A 71 -12.09 7.02 3.19
N LEU A 72 -11.93 5.82 2.62
CA LEU A 72 -10.78 4.96 2.91
C LEU A 72 -9.45 5.63 2.54
N LEU A 73 -9.37 6.30 1.38
CA LEU A 73 -8.16 7.03 0.99
C LEU A 73 -7.84 8.17 1.97
N ILE A 74 -8.87 8.90 2.42
CA ILE A 74 -8.71 9.97 3.40
C ILE A 74 -8.23 9.39 4.74
N TYR A 75 -8.96 8.45 5.32
CA TYR A 75 -8.63 7.88 6.63
C TYR A 75 -7.27 7.19 6.65
N ALA A 76 -6.91 6.45 5.58
CA ALA A 76 -5.63 5.79 5.49
C ALA A 76 -4.45 6.78 5.39
N ASN A 77 -4.61 7.91 4.69
CA ASN A 77 -3.56 8.93 4.66
C ASN A 77 -3.50 9.75 5.94
N VAL A 78 -4.65 10.05 6.58
CA VAL A 78 -4.66 10.71 7.90
C VAL A 78 -3.95 9.83 8.93
N ALA A 79 -4.24 8.53 8.96
CA ALA A 79 -3.55 7.60 9.84
C ALA A 79 -2.03 7.60 9.59
N ARG A 80 -1.60 7.55 8.32
CA ARG A 80 -0.18 7.61 7.96
C ARG A 80 0.49 8.93 8.30
N LEU A 81 -0.22 10.06 8.18
CA LEU A 81 0.26 11.36 8.62
C LEU A 81 0.53 11.35 10.12
N LEU A 82 -0.44 10.90 10.92
CA LEU A 82 -0.30 10.84 12.38
C LEU A 82 0.83 9.90 12.80
N LEU A 83 0.96 8.75 12.13
CA LEU A 83 2.04 7.80 12.38
C LEU A 83 3.41 8.33 11.94
N ALA A 84 3.49 9.09 10.84
CA ALA A 84 4.70 9.80 10.43
C ALA A 84 5.15 10.81 11.49
N VAL A 85 4.21 11.53 12.10
CA VAL A 85 4.47 12.42 13.23
C VAL A 85 4.89 11.61 14.47
N ALA A 86 4.29 10.45 14.73
CA ALA A 86 4.66 9.60 15.86
C ALA A 86 6.11 9.07 15.76
N PHE A 87 6.61 8.82 14.55
CA PHE A 87 8.02 8.45 14.33
C PHE A 87 9.00 9.55 14.77
N LEU A 88 8.61 10.82 14.64
CA LEU A 88 9.44 11.96 15.05
C LEU A 88 9.77 11.91 16.55
N PHE A 89 8.78 11.54 17.37
CA PHE A 89 8.92 11.46 18.83
C PHE A 89 9.50 10.13 19.32
N SER A 90 9.48 9.09 18.48
CA SER A 90 9.85 7.72 18.89
C SER A 90 11.21 7.28 18.36
N ARG A 91 11.96 8.17 17.71
CA ARG A 91 13.23 7.89 17.02
C ARG A 91 14.32 7.25 17.88
N ASP A 92 14.30 7.47 19.18
CA ASP A 92 15.33 6.98 20.10
C ASP A 92 15.05 5.54 20.61
N HIS A 93 13.86 4.99 20.35
CA HIS A 93 13.40 3.71 20.90
C HIS A 93 13.02 2.73 19.80
N VAL A 94 13.90 1.79 19.50
CA VAL A 94 13.72 0.79 18.42
C VAL A 94 12.41 -0.01 18.57
N GLY A 95 12.04 -0.38 19.79
CA GLY A 95 10.78 -1.11 20.04
C GLY A 95 9.53 -0.31 19.64
N LEU A 96 9.51 1.00 19.92
CA LEU A 96 8.41 1.88 19.51
C LEU A 96 8.41 2.08 18.00
N LEU A 97 9.58 2.22 17.36
CA LEU A 97 9.67 2.31 15.90
C LEU A 97 9.08 1.06 15.21
N ILE A 98 9.39 -0.13 15.72
CA ILE A 98 8.84 -1.38 15.20
C ILE A 98 7.32 -1.41 15.38
N LEU A 99 6.81 -1.07 16.56
CA LEU A 99 5.38 -1.06 16.84
C LEU A 99 4.61 -0.09 15.93
N ILE A 100 5.10 1.15 15.80
CA ILE A 100 4.49 2.16 14.92
C ILE A 100 4.56 1.73 13.45
N SER A 101 5.64 1.05 13.05
CA SER A 101 5.79 0.52 11.68
C SER A 101 4.72 -0.49 11.31
N ILE A 102 4.26 -1.31 12.26
CA ILE A 102 3.17 -2.28 12.04
C ILE A 102 1.88 -1.53 11.68
N PHE A 103 1.49 -0.55 12.49
CA PHE A 103 0.30 0.26 12.23
C PHE A 103 0.43 1.04 10.92
N PHE A 104 1.62 1.57 10.64
CA PHE A 104 1.91 2.31 9.42
C PHE A 104 1.82 1.41 8.18
N ALA A 105 2.31 0.17 8.25
CA ALA A 105 2.20 -0.82 7.20
C ALA A 105 0.74 -1.21 6.93
N THR A 106 -0.07 -1.41 7.98
CA THR A 106 -1.50 -1.68 7.82
C THR A 106 -2.24 -0.53 7.14
N ALA A 107 -2.00 0.71 7.57
CA ALA A 107 -2.59 1.89 6.92
C ALA A 107 -2.05 2.07 5.48
N SER A 108 -0.80 1.69 5.23
CA SER A 108 -0.18 1.62 3.90
C SER A 108 -0.92 0.66 2.98
N GLN A 109 -1.20 -0.53 3.48
CA GLN A 109 -1.90 -1.60 2.77
C GLN A 109 -3.33 -1.21 2.37
N ILE A 110 -4.10 -0.63 3.30
CA ILE A 110 -5.50 -0.23 3.03
C ILE A 110 -5.57 0.73 1.85
N PHE A 111 -4.79 1.79 1.87
CA PHE A 111 -4.73 2.73 0.74
C PHE A 111 -4.23 2.08 -0.55
N GLY A 112 -3.19 1.25 -0.50
CA GLY A 112 -2.65 0.61 -1.71
C GLY A 112 -3.71 -0.24 -2.42
N THR A 113 -4.49 -1.00 -1.65
CA THR A 113 -5.64 -1.74 -2.19
C THR A 113 -6.78 -0.82 -2.63
N THR A 114 -7.04 0.27 -1.90
CA THR A 114 -8.09 1.24 -2.24
C THR A 114 -7.78 1.99 -3.53
N ASP A 115 -6.55 2.47 -3.71
CA ASP A 115 -6.12 3.18 -4.91
C ASP A 115 -6.20 2.28 -6.13
N ALA A 116 -5.72 1.04 -6.03
CA ALA A 116 -5.76 0.08 -7.13
C ALA A 116 -7.18 -0.18 -7.65
N VAL A 117 -8.18 -0.28 -6.77
CA VAL A 117 -9.59 -0.45 -7.18
C VAL A 117 -10.29 0.87 -7.53
N THR A 118 -9.73 2.01 -7.11
CA THR A 118 -10.26 3.33 -7.47
C THR A 118 -9.92 3.70 -8.91
N VAL A 119 -8.73 3.35 -9.40
CA VAL A 119 -8.31 3.60 -10.79
C VAL A 119 -9.36 3.15 -11.83
N PRO A 120 -9.85 1.88 -11.83
CA PRO A 120 -10.84 1.46 -12.81
C PRO A 120 -12.23 2.10 -12.64
N SER A 121 -12.55 2.61 -11.45
CA SER A 121 -13.83 3.30 -11.19
C SER A 121 -13.87 4.74 -11.70
N VAL A 122 -12.72 5.36 -11.95
CA VAL A 122 -12.62 6.78 -12.35
C VAL A 122 -12.26 6.96 -13.82
N VAL A 123 -11.96 5.88 -14.54
CA VAL A 123 -11.54 5.92 -15.94
C VAL A 123 -12.48 5.04 -16.78
N PRO A 124 -12.97 5.51 -17.94
CA PRO A 124 -13.82 4.69 -18.79
C PRO A 124 -13.08 3.46 -19.34
N LYS A 125 -13.81 2.35 -19.57
CA LYS A 125 -13.25 1.03 -19.96
C LYS A 125 -12.21 1.08 -21.08
N HIS A 126 -12.44 1.90 -22.11
CA HIS A 126 -11.53 2.03 -23.25
C HIS A 126 -10.18 2.69 -22.92
N GLN A 127 -10.06 3.39 -21.79
CA GLN A 127 -8.82 4.05 -21.33
C GLN A 127 -8.14 3.30 -20.17
N LEU A 128 -8.72 2.18 -19.70
CA LEU A 128 -8.21 1.45 -18.53
C LEU A 128 -6.77 0.96 -18.71
N MET A 129 -6.43 0.41 -19.87
CA MET A 129 -5.09 -0.12 -20.11
C MET A 129 -4.03 0.99 -19.99
N ALA A 130 -4.28 2.14 -20.63
CA ALA A 130 -3.38 3.29 -20.56
C ALA A 130 -3.32 3.91 -19.16
N ALA A 131 -4.46 4.02 -18.46
CA ALA A 131 -4.51 4.51 -17.09
C ALA A 131 -3.73 3.60 -16.13
N ASN A 132 -3.88 2.28 -16.26
CA ASN A 132 -3.14 1.32 -15.45
C ASN A 132 -1.63 1.38 -15.71
N SER A 133 -1.22 1.55 -16.97
CA SER A 133 0.20 1.77 -17.32
C SER A 133 0.73 3.05 -16.69
N MET A 134 0.02 4.17 -16.81
CA MET A 134 0.43 5.44 -16.19
C MET A 134 0.49 5.34 -14.67
N PHE A 135 -0.49 4.69 -14.05
CA PHE A 135 -0.54 4.49 -12.61
C PHE A 135 0.63 3.62 -12.14
N SER A 136 0.92 2.53 -12.85
CA SER A 136 2.07 1.66 -12.56
C SER A 136 3.40 2.41 -12.71
N MET A 137 3.55 3.25 -13.75
CA MET A 137 4.72 4.12 -13.91
C MET A 137 4.83 5.13 -12.76
N ALA A 138 3.70 5.69 -12.29
CA ALA A 138 3.68 6.58 -11.14
C ALA A 138 4.08 5.86 -9.85
N VAL A 139 3.58 4.65 -9.60
CA VAL A 139 3.98 3.82 -8.45
C VAL A 139 5.49 3.57 -8.47
N THR A 140 6.04 3.10 -9.59
CA THR A 140 7.48 2.83 -9.70
C THR A 140 8.30 4.12 -9.60
N GLY A 141 7.88 5.18 -10.28
CA GLY A 141 8.56 6.47 -10.24
C GLY A 141 8.59 7.06 -8.84
N SER A 142 7.47 7.02 -8.12
CA SER A 142 7.38 7.51 -6.74
C SER A 142 8.21 6.69 -5.76
N GLN A 143 8.31 5.37 -5.94
CA GLN A 143 9.20 4.49 -5.17
C GLN A 143 10.66 4.92 -5.33
N LEU A 144 11.12 5.11 -6.57
CA LEU A 144 12.48 5.57 -6.86
C LEU A 144 12.73 6.95 -6.27
N ILE A 145 11.80 7.90 -6.46
CA ILE A 145 11.90 9.25 -5.89
C ILE A 145 12.01 9.19 -4.37
N GLY A 146 11.20 8.39 -3.69
CA GLY A 146 11.21 8.27 -2.24
C GLY A 146 12.51 7.66 -1.70
N MET A 147 12.91 6.49 -2.23
CA MET A 147 14.03 5.72 -1.71
C MET A 147 15.41 6.23 -2.16
N ILE A 148 15.53 6.73 -3.39
CA ILE A 148 16.84 7.08 -3.98
C ILE A 148 17.14 8.57 -3.86
N PHE A 149 16.12 9.41 -3.99
CA PHE A 149 16.32 10.86 -3.96
C PHE A 149 15.93 11.44 -2.61
N LEU A 150 14.68 11.29 -2.19
CA LEU A 150 14.14 11.98 -1.03
C LEU A 150 14.89 11.57 0.24
N ALA A 151 14.94 10.30 0.58
CA ALA A 151 15.62 9.89 1.81
C ALA A 151 17.14 10.12 1.81
N PRO A 152 17.91 9.72 0.78
CA PRO A 152 19.36 9.88 0.77
C PRO A 152 19.83 11.33 0.69
N ILE A 153 19.04 12.24 0.12
CA ILE A 153 19.38 13.68 0.08
C ILE A 153 19.01 14.35 1.40
N LEU A 154 17.81 14.09 1.95
CA LEU A 154 17.35 14.78 3.15
C LEU A 154 18.03 14.31 4.43
N LEU A 155 18.32 13.01 4.55
CA LEU A 155 18.94 12.47 5.76
C LEU A 155 20.29 13.10 6.13
N PRO A 156 21.27 13.25 5.21
CA PRO A 156 22.55 13.86 5.54
C PRO A 156 22.50 15.39 5.62
N THR A 157 21.54 16.05 4.97
CA THR A 157 21.48 17.52 4.89
C THR A 157 20.63 18.14 6.00
N LEU A 158 19.42 17.63 6.21
CA LEU A 158 18.44 18.16 7.15
C LEU A 158 18.22 17.22 8.34
N GLY A 159 18.52 15.93 8.19
CA GLY A 159 18.35 14.94 9.25
C GLY A 159 17.00 14.24 9.24
N GLU A 160 16.87 13.25 10.12
CA GLU A 160 15.74 12.32 10.20
C GLU A 160 14.42 13.02 10.55
N ALA A 161 14.48 14.05 11.40
CA ALA A 161 13.30 14.81 11.83
C ALA A 161 12.58 15.51 10.67
N TRP A 162 13.34 16.20 9.81
CA TRP A 162 12.79 16.91 8.66
C TRP A 162 12.19 15.98 7.63
N LEU A 163 12.75 14.78 7.49
CA LEU A 163 12.19 13.77 6.59
C LEU A 163 10.80 13.33 7.05
N PHE A 164 10.62 13.02 8.34
CA PHE A 164 9.30 12.67 8.88
C PHE A 164 8.30 13.82 8.75
N PHE A 165 8.74 15.06 8.96
CA PHE A 165 7.90 16.25 8.78
C PHE A 165 7.43 16.41 7.32
N ILE A 166 8.36 16.28 6.37
CA ILE A 166 8.05 16.37 4.94
C ILE A 166 7.16 15.21 4.50
N ALA A 167 7.41 13.99 4.99
CA ALA A 167 6.55 12.85 4.72
C ALA A 167 5.13 13.05 5.28
N ALA A 168 4.99 13.61 6.48
CA ALA A 168 3.69 13.97 7.04
C ALA A 168 2.97 15.04 6.18
N ALA A 169 3.69 16.06 5.71
CA ALA A 169 3.15 17.07 4.80
C ALA A 169 2.70 16.44 3.46
N MET A 170 3.47 15.51 2.91
CA MET A 170 3.13 14.76 1.70
C MET A 170 1.85 13.93 1.89
N PHE A 171 1.68 13.25 3.02
CA PHE A 171 0.41 12.59 3.33
C PHE A 171 -0.74 13.58 3.46
N GLY A 172 -0.51 14.77 4.04
CA GLY A 172 -1.50 15.84 4.10
C GLY A 172 -1.93 16.33 2.71
N VAL A 173 -0.99 16.48 1.79
CA VAL A 173 -1.29 16.79 0.37
C VAL A 173 -2.12 15.67 -0.26
N SER A 174 -1.79 14.40 0.01
CA SER A 174 -2.57 13.26 -0.47
C SER A 174 -4.01 13.27 0.07
N VAL A 175 -4.21 13.60 1.35
CA VAL A 175 -5.54 13.82 1.95
C VAL A 175 -6.29 14.93 1.23
N ALA A 176 -5.64 16.08 0.97
CA ALA A 176 -6.26 17.19 0.26
C ALA A 176 -6.68 16.79 -1.16
N CYS A 177 -5.83 16.05 -1.90
CA CYS A 177 -6.17 15.52 -3.22
C CYS A 177 -7.36 14.56 -3.17
N ALA A 178 -7.39 13.63 -2.21
CA ALA A 178 -8.51 12.70 -2.02
C ALA A 178 -9.81 13.41 -1.59
N TYR A 179 -9.70 14.50 -0.81
CA TYR A 179 -10.85 15.31 -0.43
C TYR A 179 -11.38 16.15 -1.61
N LEU A 180 -10.51 16.68 -2.46
CA LEU A 180 -10.89 17.43 -3.66
C LEU A 180 -11.50 16.54 -4.76
N MET A 181 -11.28 15.24 -4.69
CA MET A 181 -11.91 14.26 -5.55
C MET A 181 -13.43 14.25 -5.29
N GLY A 182 -14.23 14.37 -6.34
CA GLY A 182 -15.69 14.29 -6.21
C GLY A 182 -16.15 12.91 -5.69
N PRO A 183 -17.40 12.79 -5.20
CA PRO A 183 -17.94 11.49 -4.78
C PRO A 183 -17.85 10.50 -5.94
N ILE A 184 -17.12 9.41 -5.74
CA ILE A 184 -17.03 8.31 -6.70
C ILE A 184 -18.37 7.56 -6.58
N HIS A 185 -19.33 7.90 -7.45
CA HIS A 185 -20.61 7.20 -7.52
C HIS A 185 -20.40 5.84 -8.17
N HIS A 186 -20.94 4.79 -7.55
CA HIS A 186 -21.09 3.48 -8.18
C HIS A 186 -22.35 3.47 -9.03
N GLU A 187 -22.23 3.31 -10.35
CA GLU A 187 -23.35 2.89 -11.19
C GLU A 187 -23.78 1.43 -10.94
N ASP A 188 -22.96 0.66 -10.19
CA ASP A 188 -23.21 -0.74 -9.83
C ASP A 188 -23.82 -0.93 -8.42
N ASP A 189 -24.47 0.09 -7.84
CA ASP A 189 -25.17 0.00 -6.53
C ASP A 189 -26.39 -0.95 -6.55
N VAL A 190 -26.65 -1.64 -7.67
CA VAL A 190 -27.41 -2.89 -7.67
C VAL A 190 -26.41 -4.02 -7.49
N ALA A 191 -26.07 -4.31 -6.23
CA ALA A 191 -25.40 -5.56 -5.90
C ALA A 191 -26.23 -6.71 -6.49
N PRO A 192 -25.74 -7.47 -7.49
CA PRO A 192 -26.34 -8.77 -7.75
C PRO A 192 -26.18 -9.53 -6.44
N ASP A 193 -27.26 -10.16 -5.96
CA ASP A 193 -27.27 -11.04 -4.78
C ASP A 193 -26.03 -11.94 -4.77
N ARG A 194 -24.96 -11.47 -4.12
CA ARG A 194 -23.63 -12.07 -4.16
C ARG A 194 -23.32 -12.49 -2.75
N GLN A 195 -23.71 -13.73 -2.45
CA GLN A 195 -23.22 -14.46 -1.31
C GLN A 195 -21.70 -14.37 -1.27
N TRP A 196 -21.24 -13.87 -0.13
CA TRP A 196 -19.85 -13.66 0.22
C TRP A 196 -19.13 -15.01 0.19
N PRO A 197 -17.92 -15.10 -0.38
CA PRO A 197 -17.10 -16.28 -0.20
C PRO A 197 -16.72 -16.37 1.28
N THR A 198 -17.43 -17.23 2.00
CA THR A 198 -17.14 -17.59 3.40
C THR A 198 -15.71 -18.13 3.51
N PHE A 199 -15.14 -18.16 4.71
CA PHE A 199 -13.86 -18.81 4.99
C PHE A 199 -13.79 -20.23 4.40
N ASP A 200 -14.93 -20.92 4.35
CA ASP A 200 -15.10 -22.22 3.69
C ASP A 200 -14.85 -22.19 2.17
N ALA A 201 -15.32 -21.16 1.46
CA ALA A 201 -15.07 -21.02 0.02
C ALA A 201 -13.57 -20.81 -0.28
N PHE A 202 -12.85 -20.12 0.59
CA PHE A 202 -11.39 -20.00 0.51
C PHE A 202 -10.67 -21.31 0.82
N ARG A 203 -11.13 -22.03 1.85
CA ARG A 203 -10.59 -23.35 2.21
C ARG A 203 -10.80 -24.35 1.06
N ASP A 204 -11.96 -24.33 0.44
CA ASP A 204 -12.32 -25.23 -0.66
C ASP A 204 -11.52 -24.90 -1.92
N ALA A 205 -11.33 -23.62 -2.25
CA ALA A 205 -10.45 -23.20 -3.35
C ALA A 205 -8.99 -23.64 -3.14
N ALA A 206 -8.48 -23.55 -1.91
CA ALA A 206 -7.14 -24.06 -1.57
C ALA A 206 -7.06 -25.59 -1.67
N GLY A 207 -8.13 -26.28 -1.27
CA GLY A 207 -8.28 -27.73 -1.43
C GLY A 207 -8.26 -28.17 -2.90
N ASP A 208 -9.02 -27.50 -3.75
CA ASP A 208 -9.09 -27.76 -5.19
C ASP A 208 -7.76 -27.50 -5.90
N TYR A 209 -7.04 -26.46 -5.49
CA TYR A 209 -5.71 -26.17 -6.01
C TYR A 209 -4.71 -27.28 -5.63
N ALA A 210 -4.74 -27.75 -4.39
CA ALA A 210 -3.91 -28.86 -3.93
C ALA A 210 -4.24 -30.18 -4.64
N GLN A 211 -5.51 -30.44 -4.94
CA GLN A 211 -5.93 -31.63 -5.69
C GLN A 211 -5.49 -31.56 -7.15
N THR A 212 -5.64 -30.40 -7.79
CA THR A 212 -5.20 -30.18 -9.17
C THR A 212 -3.69 -30.35 -9.30
N MET A 213 -2.92 -29.82 -8.34
CA MET A 213 -1.47 -30.01 -8.27
C MET A 213 -1.07 -31.48 -8.05
N ARG A 214 -1.80 -32.23 -7.22
CA ARG A 214 -1.57 -33.67 -7.04
C ARG A 214 -1.90 -34.47 -8.30
N LYS A 215 -2.96 -34.11 -9.04
CA LYS A 215 -3.30 -34.74 -10.32
C LYS A 215 -2.23 -34.48 -11.38
N LEU A 216 -1.77 -33.24 -11.51
CA LEU A 216 -0.67 -32.85 -12.41
C LEU A 216 0.65 -33.54 -12.06
N ALA A 217 0.95 -33.69 -10.76
CA ALA A 217 2.12 -34.41 -10.30
C ALA A 217 2.03 -35.91 -10.63
N ARG A 218 0.83 -36.51 -10.51
CA ARG A 218 0.60 -37.92 -10.83
C ARG A 218 0.67 -38.17 -12.34
N ASP A 219 0.09 -37.31 -13.16
CA ASP A 219 0.13 -37.42 -14.62
C ASP A 219 1.54 -37.20 -15.21
N ARG A 220 2.35 -36.30 -14.62
CA ARG A 220 3.77 -36.18 -14.99
C ARG A 220 4.58 -37.44 -14.68
N VAL A 221 4.25 -38.15 -13.61
CA VAL A 221 4.90 -39.43 -13.27
C VAL A 221 4.47 -40.52 -14.26
N SER A 222 3.22 -40.51 -14.72
CA SER A 222 2.73 -41.41 -15.79
C SER A 222 3.41 -41.16 -17.15
N ALA A 223 3.64 -39.88 -17.48
CA ALA A 223 4.23 -39.48 -18.76
C ALA A 223 5.76 -39.70 -18.84
N LEU A 224 6.44 -39.90 -17.71
CA LEU A 224 7.86 -40.24 -17.64
C LEU A 224 8.14 -41.75 -17.49
N ALA A 225 7.09 -42.57 -17.38
CA ALA A 225 7.17 -44.03 -17.25
C ALA A 225 6.88 -44.79 -18.55
N LEU A 226 6.76 -44.07 -19.68
CA LEU A 226 6.72 -44.57 -21.06
C LEU A 226 8.02 -44.18 -21.79
#